data_AF-A0A699YHK2-F1
#
_entry.id   AF-A0A699YHK2-F1
#
_cell.length_a   1.000
_cell.length_b   1.000
_cell.length_c   1.000
_cell.angle_alpha   90.00
_cell.angle_beta   90.00
_cell.angle_gamma   90.00
#
_symmetry.space_group_name_H-M   'P 1'
#
loop_
_entity.id
_entity.type
_entity.pdbx_description
1 polymer ?
#
loop_
_entity_poly.entity_id
_entity_poly.type
_entity_poly.pdbx_seq_one_letter_code
_entity_poly.pdbx_strand_id
1 'polypeptide(L)'
;MAATAPSYSCSSSSSSSYCCSSYTVHSLTGEELSLPSGFLCRPFPTTHTIASQGYLIYSLRKKLRSDLQGRSQEDIRSLRLAGEEVQETHQVPEIAFTGDTTSAFLDQAGIEDVLHARLLIMEMSFLDDAVSVEELQVQVDTNHDRSSSKAPAKHQPSPSQYQP
;
A
#
# COMPACT_ATOMS: atom_id res chain seq x y z
N MET A 1 -4.56 22.76 11.02
CA MET A 1 -4.76 23.51 9.76
C MET A 1 -4.76 22.50 8.64
N ALA A 2 -5.91 22.25 8.00
CA ALA A 2 -6.01 21.25 6.94
C ALA A 2 -5.39 21.79 5.65
N ALA A 3 -4.43 21.07 5.07
CA ALA A 3 -3.85 21.39 3.78
C ALA A 3 -4.85 21.02 2.68
N THR A 4 -5.32 22.01 1.93
CA THR A 4 -6.21 21.81 0.78
C THR A 4 -5.42 21.18 -0.37
N ALA A 5 -5.79 19.97 -0.78
CA ALA A 5 -5.17 19.30 -1.93
C ALA A 5 -5.46 20.06 -3.24
N PRO A 6 -4.48 20.18 -4.16
CA PRO A 6 -4.71 20.83 -5.45
C PRO A 6 -5.64 19.98 -6.33
N SER A 7 -6.70 20.60 -6.84
CA SER A 7 -7.58 20.03 -7.87
C SER A 7 -7.03 20.36 -9.25
N TYR A 8 -6.60 19.35 -10.02
CA TYR A 8 -6.15 19.55 -11.40
C TYR A 8 -7.33 19.30 -12.35
N SER A 9 -7.75 20.34 -13.08
CA SER A 9 -8.73 20.21 -14.18
C SER A 9 -7.99 20.20 -15.52
N CYS A 10 -8.14 19.10 -16.26
CA CYS A 10 -7.63 18.98 -17.63
C CYS A 10 -8.69 19.52 -18.60
N SER A 11 -8.44 20.65 -19.26
CA SER A 11 -9.29 21.17 -20.33
C SER A 11 -8.88 20.54 -21.66
N SER A 12 -9.51 19.43 -22.02
CA SER A 12 -9.32 18.79 -23.32
C SER A 12 -10.28 19.34 -24.37
N SER A 13 -9.77 20.08 -25.34
CA SER A 13 -10.44 20.37 -26.61
C SER A 13 -10.06 19.32 -27.65
N SER A 14 -10.87 18.27 -27.78
CA SER A 14 -11.12 17.52 -29.02
C SER A 14 -11.98 16.29 -28.74
N SER A 15 -12.84 16.00 -29.70
CA SER A 15 -13.99 15.09 -29.63
C SER A 15 -13.62 13.63 -29.36
N SER A 16 -13.47 13.26 -28.09
CA SER A 16 -13.72 11.91 -27.61
C SER A 16 -14.13 12.03 -26.15
N SER A 17 -15.39 11.73 -25.84
CA SER A 17 -15.98 11.90 -24.51
C SER A 17 -15.48 10.81 -23.57
N TYR A 18 -14.20 10.84 -23.22
CA TYR A 18 -13.72 10.17 -22.02
C TYR A 18 -14.21 10.99 -20.83
N CYS A 19 -15.15 10.43 -20.09
CA CYS A 19 -15.53 10.96 -18.78
C CYS A 19 -14.29 10.91 -17.90
N CYS A 20 -13.57 12.03 -17.83
CA CYS A 20 -12.41 12.16 -16.96
C CYS A 20 -12.93 12.23 -15.53
N SER A 21 -12.97 11.10 -14.84
CA SER A 21 -13.22 11.09 -13.40
C SER A 21 -12.17 11.96 -12.72
N SER A 22 -12.62 12.98 -11.97
CA SER A 22 -11.70 13.76 -11.14
C SER A 22 -11.15 12.86 -10.04
N TYR A 23 -9.83 12.78 -9.93
CA TYR A 23 -9.15 12.11 -8.83
C TYR A 23 -8.61 13.15 -7.85
N THR A 24 -8.68 12.84 -6.55
CA THR A 24 -8.07 13.64 -5.50
C THR A 24 -6.81 12.92 -5.03
N VAL A 25 -5.68 13.62 -5.09
CA VAL A 25 -4.42 13.10 -4.54
C VAL A 25 -4.39 13.46 -3.06
N HIS A 26 -4.29 12.44 -2.21
CA HIS A 26 -4.14 12.60 -0.76
C HIS A 26 -2.68 12.38 -0.37
N SER A 27 -2.07 13.36 0.31
CA SER A 27 -0.77 13.15 0.96
C SER A 27 -1.01 12.48 2.30
N LEU A 28 -0.70 11.20 2.42
CA LEU A 28 -0.94 10.41 3.62
C LEU A 28 0.32 10.28 4.47
N THR A 29 0.82 11.41 4.96
CA THR A 29 2.07 11.46 5.74
C THR A 29 1.85 10.87 7.15
N GLY A 30 1.85 9.55 7.25
CA GLY A 30 1.57 8.81 8.49
C GLY A 30 0.10 8.79 8.93
N GLU A 31 -0.79 9.49 8.24
CA GLU A 31 -2.21 9.58 8.58
C GLU A 31 -3.05 8.48 7.92
N GLU A 32 -3.99 7.93 8.68
CA GLU A 32 -4.97 6.98 8.16
C GLU A 32 -6.05 7.70 7.33
N LEU A 33 -6.50 7.05 6.25
CA LEU A 33 -7.57 7.53 5.41
C LEU A 33 -8.74 6.56 5.41
N SER A 34 -9.89 7.02 5.89
CA SER A 34 -11.15 6.29 5.71
C SER A 34 -11.57 6.37 4.25
N LEU A 35 -11.74 5.21 3.63
CA LEU A 35 -12.16 5.06 2.26
C LEU A 35 -13.67 4.74 2.20
N PRO A 36 -14.34 5.04 1.08
CA PRO A 36 -15.72 4.62 0.86
C PRO A 36 -15.89 3.11 1.02
N SER A 37 -17.13 2.68 1.24
CA SER A 37 -17.49 1.25 1.31
C SER A 37 -16.87 0.48 2.50
N GLY A 38 -16.48 1.19 3.56
CA GLY A 38 -16.01 0.56 4.80
C GLY A 38 -14.57 0.07 4.73
N PHE A 39 -13.70 0.80 4.02
CA PHE A 39 -12.27 0.50 3.98
C PHE A 39 -11.48 1.57 4.76
N LEU A 40 -10.30 1.18 5.22
CA LEU A 40 -9.34 2.05 5.90
C LEU A 40 -7.97 1.85 5.26
N CYS A 41 -7.34 2.92 4.80
CA CYS A 41 -5.97 2.92 4.33
C CYS A 41 -5.06 3.42 5.45
N ARG A 42 -4.06 2.61 5.82
CA ARG A 42 -3.04 2.95 6.82
C ARG A 42 -1.67 2.97 6.16
N PRO A 43 -0.93 4.08 6.22
CA PRO A 43 0.46 4.09 5.79
C PRO A 43 1.36 3.37 6.82
N PHE A 44 2.41 2.72 6.34
CA PHE A 44 3.45 2.13 7.19
C PHE A 44 4.85 2.47 6.64
N PRO A 45 5.87 2.63 7.48
CA PRO A 45 7.21 2.97 7.01
C PRO A 45 7.80 1.82 6.20
N THR A 46 8.57 2.16 5.16
CA THR A 46 9.37 1.17 4.42
C THR A 46 10.85 1.51 4.49
N THR A 47 11.70 0.55 4.13
CA THR A 47 13.16 0.76 4.14
C THR A 47 13.60 1.16 2.74
N HIS A 48 14.00 2.42 2.58
CA HIS A 48 14.61 2.95 1.38
C HIS A 48 15.54 4.10 1.76
N THR A 49 16.43 4.53 0.87
CA THR A 49 17.38 5.62 1.16
C THR A 49 16.73 6.97 1.41
N ILE A 50 15.54 7.18 0.86
CA ILE A 50 14.71 8.35 1.09
C ILE A 50 13.50 7.90 1.91
N ALA A 51 12.95 8.83 2.72
CA ALA A 51 11.70 8.63 3.41
C ALA A 51 10.64 8.06 2.45
N SER A 52 10.19 6.85 2.76
CA SER A 52 9.27 6.06 1.95
C SER A 52 8.24 5.41 2.86
N GLN A 53 7.09 5.09 2.28
CA GLN A 53 5.99 4.44 2.99
C GLN A 53 5.25 3.49 2.05
N GLY A 54 4.82 2.37 2.63
CA GLY A 54 3.81 1.51 2.05
C GLY A 54 2.42 1.88 2.54
N TYR A 55 1.41 1.20 1.99
CA TYR A 55 0.01 1.35 2.35
C TYR A 55 -0.62 -0.01 2.59
N LEU A 56 -1.41 -0.11 3.64
CA LEU A 56 -2.21 -1.27 3.97
C LEU A 56 -3.69 -0.89 4.00
N ILE A 57 -4.47 -1.55 3.15
CA ILE A 57 -5.92 -1.40 3.06
C ILE A 57 -6.58 -2.47 3.92
N TYR A 58 -7.35 -2.04 4.91
CA TYR A 58 -8.20 -2.87 5.74
C TYR A 58 -9.66 -2.80 5.29
N SER A 59 -10.37 -3.93 5.31
CA SER A 59 -11.83 -3.91 5.36
C SER A 59 -12.32 -3.81 6.80
N LEU A 60 -13.26 -2.90 7.06
CA LEU A 60 -13.90 -2.71 8.36
C LEU A 60 -15.15 -3.59 8.42
N ARG A 61 -15.10 -4.63 9.23
CA ARG A 61 -16.19 -5.62 9.36
C ARG A 61 -16.84 -5.51 10.73
N LYS A 62 -18.16 -5.33 10.76
CA LYS A 62 -18.92 -5.32 12.01
C LYS A 62 -19.31 -6.74 12.41
N LYS A 63 -18.95 -7.15 13.61
CA LYS A 63 -19.34 -8.44 14.20
C LYS A 63 -20.07 -8.21 15.52
N LEU A 64 -20.85 -9.20 15.95
CA LEU A 64 -21.43 -9.17 17.30
C LEU A 64 -20.28 -9.15 18.32
N ARG A 65 -20.39 -8.29 19.32
CA ARG A 65 -19.40 -8.23 20.41
C ARG A 65 -19.22 -9.59 21.06
N SER A 66 -17.98 -9.88 21.43
CA SER A 66 -17.58 -11.15 22.03
C SER A 66 -18.36 -11.49 23.31
N ASP A 67 -18.68 -10.50 24.14
CA ASP A 67 -19.42 -10.65 25.40
C ASP A 67 -20.93 -10.93 25.22
N LEU A 68 -21.45 -10.69 24.01
CA LEU A 68 -22.85 -10.96 23.66
C LEU A 68 -23.02 -12.27 22.88
N GLN A 69 -21.93 -13.00 22.62
CA GLN A 69 -22.00 -14.31 21.96
C GLN A 69 -22.75 -15.32 22.84
N GLY A 70 -23.68 -16.06 22.25
CA GLY A 70 -24.53 -17.02 22.96
C GLY A 70 -25.73 -16.43 23.70
N ARG A 71 -25.90 -15.10 23.72
CA ARG A 71 -27.14 -14.45 24.19
C ARG A 71 -28.30 -14.76 23.24
N SER A 72 -29.53 -14.69 23.76
CA SER A 72 -30.72 -14.86 22.93
C SER A 72 -30.87 -13.69 21.94
N GLN A 73 -31.57 -13.91 20.83
CA GLN A 73 -31.84 -12.84 19.86
C GLN A 73 -32.72 -11.73 20.45
N GLU A 74 -33.59 -12.08 21.40
CA GLU A 74 -34.47 -11.13 22.11
C GLU A 74 -33.68 -10.21 23.03
N ASP A 75 -32.69 -10.74 23.76
CA ASP A 75 -31.79 -9.95 24.60
C ASP A 75 -30.98 -8.97 23.74
N ILE A 76 -30.37 -9.46 22.65
CA ILE A 76 -29.58 -8.63 21.73
C ILE A 76 -30.44 -7.54 21.09
N ARG A 77 -31.69 -7.85 20.73
CA ARG A 77 -32.64 -6.86 20.20
C ARG A 77 -32.97 -5.81 21.25
N SER A 78 -33.17 -6.21 22.50
CA SER A 78 -33.49 -5.29 23.59
C SER A 78 -32.34 -4.33 23.86
N LEU A 79 -31.09 -4.83 23.86
CA LEU A 79 -29.89 -4.00 23.98
C LEU A 79 -29.75 -2.99 22.82
N ARG A 80 -30.00 -3.44 21.58
CA ARG A 80 -30.04 -2.53 20.41
C ARG A 80 -31.10 -1.44 20.57
N LEU A 81 -32.30 -1.79 21.05
CA LEU A 81 -33.40 -0.85 21.24
C LEU A 81 -33.11 0.14 22.39
N ALA A 82 -32.35 -0.30 23.40
CA ALA A 82 -31.83 0.55 24.46
C ALA A 82 -30.70 1.49 24.00
N GLY A 83 -30.26 1.39 22.74
CA GLY A 83 -29.20 2.22 22.17
C GLY A 83 -27.79 1.72 22.47
N GLU A 84 -27.63 0.51 23.01
CA GLU A 84 -26.31 -0.06 23.25
C GLU A 84 -25.65 -0.55 21.95
N GLU A 85 -24.35 -0.31 21.82
CA GLU A 85 -23.55 -0.88 20.74
C GLU A 85 -23.37 -2.38 20.97
N VAL A 86 -24.11 -3.19 20.21
CA VAL A 86 -23.98 -4.66 20.26
C VAL A 86 -22.96 -5.21 19.26
N GLN A 87 -22.44 -4.37 18.38
CA GLN A 87 -21.45 -4.75 17.37
C GLN A 87 -20.12 -4.06 17.63
N GLU A 88 -19.05 -4.78 17.37
CA GLU A 88 -17.68 -4.27 17.36
C GLU A 88 -17.13 -4.28 15.92
N THR A 89 -16.25 -3.34 15.62
CA THR A 89 -15.61 -3.23 14.30
C THR A 89 -14.27 -3.93 14.33
N HIS A 90 -14.07 -4.86 13.40
CA HIS A 90 -12.82 -5.59 13.19
C HIS A 90 -12.15 -5.10 11.90
N GLN A 91 -10.85 -4.84 11.97
CA GLN A 91 -10.05 -4.54 10.79
C GLN A 91 -9.51 -5.85 10.22
N VAL A 92 -9.69 -6.07 8.92
CA VAL A 92 -9.14 -7.24 8.22
C VAL A 92 -8.18 -6.74 7.15
N PRO A 93 -6.89 -7.10 7.19
CA PRO A 93 -5.93 -6.67 6.18
C PRO A 93 -6.26 -7.32 4.83
N GLU A 94 -6.54 -6.50 3.81
CA GLU A 94 -6.92 -6.98 2.48
C GLU A 94 -5.76 -6.86 1.49
N ILE A 95 -5.18 -5.65 1.36
CA ILE A 95 -4.17 -5.35 0.35
C ILE A 95 -3.04 -4.55 0.97
N ALA A 96 -1.82 -5.03 0.83
CA ALA A 96 -0.60 -4.29 1.13
C ALA A 96 0.11 -3.86 -0.15
N PHE A 97 0.59 -2.62 -0.19
CA PHE A 97 1.46 -2.09 -1.23
C PHE A 97 2.71 -1.50 -0.57
N THR A 98 3.90 -1.97 -0.91
CA THR A 98 5.13 -1.50 -0.26
C THR A 98 5.72 -0.23 -0.91
N GLY A 99 5.40 0.02 -2.18
CA GLY A 99 6.22 0.91 -3.01
C GLY A 99 7.66 0.39 -3.13
N ASP A 100 8.57 1.28 -3.51
CA ASP A 100 10.00 0.99 -3.62
C ASP A 100 10.58 0.77 -2.21
N THR A 101 11.13 -0.42 -1.96
CA THR A 101 11.74 -0.76 -0.68
C THR A 101 12.75 -1.88 -0.82
N THR A 102 13.67 -2.00 0.13
CA THR A 102 14.54 -3.17 0.27
C THR A 102 13.87 -4.25 1.10
N SER A 103 14.29 -5.51 0.95
CA SER A 103 13.76 -6.63 1.73
C SER A 103 13.88 -6.45 3.24
N ALA A 104 14.77 -5.57 3.72
CA ALA A 104 14.93 -5.24 5.13
C ALA A 104 13.64 -4.72 5.80
N PHE A 105 12.66 -4.23 5.03
CA PHE A 105 11.36 -3.85 5.60
C PHE A 105 10.62 -5.06 6.22
N LEU A 106 10.86 -6.29 5.73
CA LEU A 106 10.22 -7.50 6.22
C LEU A 106 10.63 -7.86 7.66
N ASP A 107 11.77 -7.35 8.12
CA ASP A 107 12.30 -7.60 9.46
C ASP A 107 11.86 -6.52 10.48
N GLN A 108 11.07 -5.54 10.05
CA GLN A 108 10.60 -4.46 10.94
C GLN A 108 9.53 -4.96 11.91
N ALA A 109 9.58 -4.52 13.17
CA ALA A 109 8.49 -4.76 14.11
C ALA A 109 7.24 -3.96 13.68
N GLY A 110 6.05 -4.53 13.83
CA GLY A 110 4.80 -3.82 13.54
C GLY A 110 4.28 -3.96 12.11
N ILE A 111 4.90 -4.81 11.27
CA ILE A 111 4.42 -5.11 9.92
C ILE A 111 3.63 -6.43 9.83
N GLU A 112 3.20 -7.00 10.95
CA GLU A 112 2.52 -8.30 10.98
C GLU A 112 1.26 -8.29 10.11
N ASP A 113 0.47 -7.21 10.14
CA ASP A 113 -0.73 -7.10 9.31
C ASP A 113 -0.42 -7.01 7.80
N VAL A 114 0.77 -6.50 7.43
CA VAL A 114 1.25 -6.47 6.04
C VAL A 114 1.49 -7.89 5.55
N LEU A 115 2.12 -8.73 6.39
CA LEU A 115 2.38 -10.14 6.09
C LEU A 115 1.10 -11.00 6.06
N HIS A 116 0.07 -10.60 6.83
CA HIS A 116 -1.24 -11.26 6.83
C HIS A 116 -2.21 -10.72 5.77
N ALA A 117 -1.83 -9.70 4.99
CA ALA A 117 -2.67 -9.17 3.93
C ALA A 117 -2.97 -10.26 2.89
N ARG A 118 -4.21 -10.28 2.39
CA ARG A 118 -4.62 -11.28 1.38
C ARG A 118 -3.89 -11.12 0.05
N LEU A 119 -3.48 -9.89 -0.26
CA LEU A 119 -2.66 -9.57 -1.42
C LEU A 119 -1.52 -8.64 -0.99
N LEU A 120 -0.28 -9.05 -1.23
CA LEU A 120 0.91 -8.22 -1.10
C LEU A 120 1.41 -7.86 -2.49
N ILE A 121 1.49 -6.55 -2.75
CA ILE A 121 2.07 -5.98 -3.96
C ILE A 121 3.42 -5.39 -3.56
N MET A 122 4.48 -6.01 -4.05
CA MET A 122 5.86 -5.61 -3.78
C MET A 122 6.60 -5.32 -5.07
N GLU A 123 7.47 -4.32 -5.02
CA GLU A 123 8.41 -4.01 -6.08
C GLU A 123 9.48 -5.13 -6.17
N MET A 124 9.95 -5.42 -7.38
CA MET A 124 11.00 -6.42 -7.62
C MET A 124 11.91 -5.93 -8.75
N SER A 125 12.87 -5.08 -8.41
CA SER A 125 13.76 -4.43 -9.37
C SER A 125 14.72 -5.39 -10.06
N PHE A 126 15.07 -6.49 -9.39
CA PHE A 126 16.07 -7.47 -9.83
C PHE A 126 15.51 -8.88 -9.67
N LEU A 127 15.75 -9.73 -10.67
CA LEU A 127 15.18 -11.08 -10.77
C LEU A 127 16.25 -12.17 -10.97
N ASP A 128 17.53 -11.81 -11.07
CA ASP A 128 18.63 -12.73 -11.36
C ASP A 128 19.81 -12.54 -10.41
N ASP A 129 20.72 -13.52 -10.43
CA ASP A 129 21.98 -13.50 -9.66
C ASP A 129 23.02 -12.55 -10.30
N ALA A 130 22.61 -11.69 -11.24
CA ALA A 130 23.51 -10.75 -11.90
C ALA A 130 23.99 -9.65 -10.95
N VAL A 131 23.32 -9.47 -9.81
CA VAL A 131 23.68 -8.52 -8.76
C VAL A 131 23.60 -9.24 -7.41
N SER A 132 24.67 -9.18 -6.62
CA SER A 132 24.67 -9.83 -5.29
C SER A 132 23.78 -9.04 -4.31
N VAL A 133 23.31 -9.71 -3.24
CA VAL A 133 22.47 -9.07 -2.21
C VAL A 133 23.21 -7.88 -1.57
N GLU A 134 24.52 -8.00 -1.39
CA GLU A 134 25.39 -6.94 -0.86
C GLU A 134 25.48 -5.75 -1.81
N GLU A 135 25.53 -5.99 -3.13
CA GLU A 135 25.56 -4.94 -4.16
C GLU A 135 24.22 -4.19 -4.24
N LEU A 136 23.08 -4.86 -4.06
CA LEU A 136 21.76 -4.23 -4.00
C LEU A 136 21.60 -3.31 -2.78
N GLN A 137 22.12 -3.74 -1.63
CA GLN A 137 22.09 -2.94 -0.41
C GLN A 137 22.90 -1.64 -0.58
N VAL A 138 24.09 -1.72 -1.17
CA VAL A 138 24.97 -0.58 -1.44
C VAL A 138 24.41 0.33 -2.55
N GLN A 139 23.74 -0.24 -3.56
CA GLN A 139 23.17 0.55 -4.64
C GLN A 139 21.99 1.38 -4.16
N VAL A 140 21.16 0.86 -3.26
CA VAL A 140 20.14 1.63 -2.55
C VAL A 140 20.79 2.83 -1.85
N ASP A 141 21.91 2.62 -1.15
CA ASP A 141 22.70 3.66 -0.45
C ASP A 141 23.37 4.68 -1.38
N THR A 142 23.76 4.28 -2.60
CA THR A 142 24.57 5.11 -3.54
C THR A 142 23.79 5.72 -4.71
N ASN A 143 22.56 5.31 -4.96
CA ASN A 143 21.75 5.79 -6.10
C ASN A 143 21.41 7.30 -6.05
N HIS A 144 21.66 8.01 -4.94
CA HIS A 144 21.49 9.46 -4.90
C HIS A 144 22.71 10.26 -5.39
N ASP A 145 23.94 9.72 -5.38
CA ASP A 145 25.12 10.47 -5.85
C ASP A 145 25.28 10.46 -7.39
N ARG A 146 24.38 9.75 -8.11
CA ARG A 146 24.42 9.61 -9.58
C ARG A 146 23.16 10.07 -10.32
N SER A 147 22.32 10.91 -9.73
CA SER A 147 21.30 11.64 -10.51
C SER A 147 21.89 12.58 -11.58
N SER A 148 23.23 12.66 -11.71
CA SER A 148 23.94 13.40 -12.77
C SER A 148 25.05 12.62 -13.49
N SER A 149 25.21 11.30 -13.34
CA SER A 149 26.16 10.55 -14.20
C SER A 149 25.63 9.20 -14.69
N LYS A 150 25.53 9.12 -16.03
CA LYS A 150 25.26 7.97 -16.91
C LYS A 150 25.32 6.60 -16.22
N ALA A 151 24.22 5.87 -16.30
CA ALA A 151 24.19 4.42 -16.12
C ALA A 151 25.33 3.76 -16.93
N PRO A 152 26.10 2.81 -16.35
CA PRO A 152 27.08 2.06 -17.11
C PRO A 152 26.37 1.24 -18.19
N ALA A 153 26.95 1.25 -19.40
CA ALA A 153 26.39 0.60 -20.57
C ALA A 153 26.15 -0.89 -20.30
N LYS A 154 24.91 -1.35 -20.51
CA LYS A 154 24.53 -2.76 -20.46
C LYS A 154 25.40 -3.54 -21.46
N HIS A 155 26.12 -4.54 -20.98
CA HIS A 155 26.77 -5.53 -21.84
C HIS A 155 25.67 -6.34 -22.53
N GLN A 156 25.42 -6.06 -23.81
CA GLN A 156 24.52 -6.88 -24.62
C GLN A 156 25.24 -8.19 -24.95
N PRO A 157 24.68 -9.37 -24.61
CA PRO A 157 25.20 -10.62 -25.15
C PRO A 157 25.02 -10.65 -26.67
N SER A 158 26.05 -11.10 -27.38
CA SER A 158 26.11 -11.15 -28.84
C SER A 158 25.03 -12.08 -29.43
N PRO A 159 24.29 -11.67 -30.49
CA PRO A 159 23.23 -12.47 -31.08
C PRO A 159 23.82 -13.49 -32.04
N SER A 160 24.31 -14.61 -31.52
CA SER A 160 24.39 -15.83 -32.30
C SER A 160 24.19 -17.01 -31.36
N GLN A 161 23.01 -17.61 -31.43
CA GLN A 161 22.74 -19.05 -31.42
C GLN A 161 21.28 -19.27 -30.99
N TYR A 162 20.36 -18.85 -31.86
CA TYR A 162 19.04 -19.46 -31.93
C TYR A 162 18.89 -19.92 -33.38
N GLN A 163 18.99 -21.22 -33.60
CA GLN A 163 18.51 -21.86 -34.83
C GLN A 163 17.30 -22.74 -34.45
N PRO A 164 16.28 -22.81 -35.32
CA PRO A 164 14.95 -23.34 -35.02
C PRO A 164 14.92 -24.83 -34.71
#